data_AF-A0A9D9P8T6-F1
#
_entry.id   AF-A0A9D9P8T6-F1
#
_cell.length_a   1.000
_cell.length_b   1.000
_cell.length_c   1.000
_cell.angle_alpha   90.00
_cell.angle_beta   90.00
_cell.angle_gamma   90.00
#
_symmetry.space_group_name_H-M   'P 1'
#
loop_
_entity.id
_entity.type
_entity.pdbx_description
1 polymer ?
#
loop_
_entity_poly.entity_id
_entity_poly.type
_entity_poly.pdbx_seq_one_letter_code
_entity_poly.pdbx_strand_id
1 'polypeptide(L)'
;MKRLQRLADDIAFVRGEIVRDPGHSRLFDENLALKLHNFYTGRERIFQTIATELNGAPPEGFDWHHRLLERMGMDRGDRPAVLSSIS
;
A
#
# COMPACT_ATOMS: atom_id res chain seq x y z
N MET A 1 -12.24 7.88 -2.77
CA MET A 1 -12.85 6.68 -2.13
C MET A 1 -13.31 5.60 -3.11
N LYS A 2 -14.08 5.87 -4.18
CA LYS A 2 -14.66 4.83 -5.08
C LYS A 2 -13.68 3.77 -5.64
N ARG A 3 -12.41 4.13 -5.92
CA ARG A 3 -11.40 3.18 -6.43
C ARG A 3 -10.91 2.18 -5.38
N LEU A 4 -10.79 2.60 -4.13
CA LEU A 4 -10.39 1.71 -3.02
C LEU A 4 -11.52 0.75 -2.65
N GLN A 5 -12.76 1.25 -2.65
CA GLN A 5 -13.92 0.39 -2.47
C GLN A 5 -13.97 -0.71 -3.54
N ARG A 6 -13.81 -0.33 -4.81
CA ARG A 6 -13.75 -1.30 -5.91
C ARG A 6 -12.64 -2.33 -5.73
N LEU A 7 -11.45 -1.92 -5.29
CA LEU A 7 -10.37 -2.86 -5.01
C LEU A 7 -10.74 -3.87 -3.91
N ALA A 8 -11.38 -3.41 -2.84
CA ALA A 8 -11.85 -4.27 -1.76
C ALA A 8 -12.93 -5.26 -2.25
N ASP A 9 -13.88 -4.75 -3.05
CA ASP A 9 -14.94 -5.57 -3.65
C ASP A 9 -14.35 -6.64 -4.58
N ASP A 10 -13.39 -6.25 -5.43
CA ASP A 10 -12.67 -7.17 -6.31
C ASP A 10 -11.92 -8.27 -5.53
N ILE A 11 -11.23 -7.90 -4.44
CA ILE A 11 -10.51 -8.87 -3.58
C ILE A 11 -11.49 -9.84 -2.94
N ALA A 12 -12.63 -9.35 -2.43
CA ALA A 12 -13.67 -10.20 -1.85
C ALA A 12 -14.26 -11.15 -2.89
N PHE A 13 -14.47 -10.67 -4.12
CA PHE A 13 -14.92 -11.50 -5.25
C PHE A 13 -13.93 -12.62 -5.56
N VAL A 14 -12.65 -12.30 -5.78
CA VAL A 14 -11.60 -13.30 -6.10
C VAL A 14 -11.47 -14.36 -5.00
N ARG A 15 -11.58 -13.97 -3.73
CA ARG A 15 -11.60 -14.94 -2.61
C ARG A 15 -12.79 -15.90 -2.67
N GLY A 16 -13.95 -15.45 -3.15
CA GLY A 16 -15.11 -16.31 -3.38
C GLY A 16 -14.87 -17.31 -4.51
N GLU A 17 -14.18 -16.90 -5.57
CA GLU A 17 -13.86 -17.76 -6.71
C GLU A 17 -12.85 -18.87 -6.33
N ILE A 18 -11.89 -18.60 -5.44
CA ILE A 18 -10.98 -19.62 -4.90
C ILE A 18 -11.75 -20.78 -4.24
N VAL A 19 -12.81 -20.46 -3.50
CA VAL A 19 -13.65 -21.46 -2.83
C VAL A 19 -14.48 -22.27 -3.84
N ARG A 20 -14.92 -21.62 -4.92
CA ARG A 20 -15.76 -22.24 -5.97
C ARG A 20 -14.96 -23.12 -6.92
N ASP A 21 -13.72 -22.75 -7.22
CA ASP A 21 -12.81 -23.50 -8.09
C ASP A 21 -11.40 -23.62 -7.49
N PRO A 22 -11.21 -24.54 -6.53
CA PRO A 22 -9.91 -24.76 -5.90
C PRO A 22 -8.84 -25.25 -6.89
N GLY A 23 -9.25 -25.86 -8.01
CA GLY A 23 -8.34 -26.40 -9.03
C GLY A 23 -7.51 -25.32 -9.73
N HIS A 24 -8.01 -24.08 -9.74
CA HIS A 24 -7.33 -22.91 -10.31
C HIS A 24 -6.90 -21.88 -9.26
N SER A 25 -6.89 -22.25 -7.97
CA SER A 25 -6.49 -21.39 -6.84
C SER A 25 -5.23 -20.57 -7.10
N ARG A 26 -4.20 -21.17 -7.71
CA ARG A 26 -2.95 -20.48 -8.06
C ARG A 26 -3.16 -19.23 -8.93
N LEU A 27 -4.04 -19.27 -9.92
CA LEU A 27 -4.32 -18.11 -10.79
C LEU A 27 -4.99 -16.97 -10.00
N PHE A 28 -5.87 -17.33 -9.07
CA PHE A 28 -6.53 -16.37 -8.18
C PHE A 28 -5.56 -15.78 -7.14
N ASP A 29 -4.63 -16.58 -6.61
CA ASP A 29 -3.58 -16.13 -5.70
C ASP A 29 -2.62 -15.15 -6.39
N GLU A 30 -2.19 -15.46 -7.61
CA GLU A 30 -1.35 -14.56 -8.44
C GLU A 30 -2.10 -13.24 -8.73
N ASN A 31 -3.40 -13.31 -9.02
CA ASN A 31 -4.24 -12.14 -9.20
C ASN A 31 -4.34 -11.27 -7.92
N LEU A 32 -4.55 -11.91 -6.77
CA LEU A 32 -4.63 -11.24 -5.47
C LEU A 32 -3.29 -10.59 -5.10
N ALA A 33 -2.18 -11.30 -5.30
CA ALA A 33 -0.84 -10.78 -5.09
C ALA A 33 -0.58 -9.51 -5.92
N LEU A 34 -0.97 -9.52 -7.20
CA LEU A 34 -0.84 -8.36 -8.08
C LEU A 34 -1.72 -7.17 -7.61
N LYS A 35 -2.97 -7.44 -7.19
CA LYS A 35 -3.86 -6.40 -6.66
C LYS A 35 -3.28 -5.74 -5.40
N LEU A 36 -2.74 -6.53 -4.48
CA LEU A 36 -2.08 -6.03 -3.27
C LEU A 36 -0.81 -5.24 -3.60
N HIS A 37 0.03 -5.77 -4.48
CA HIS A 37 1.25 -5.08 -4.93
C HIS A 37 0.93 -3.69 -5.49
N ASN A 38 -0.03 -3.59 -6.41
CA ASN A 38 -0.45 -2.31 -7.00
C ASN A 38 -0.93 -1.30 -5.95
N PHE A 39 -1.65 -1.77 -4.93
CA PHE A 39 -2.09 -0.90 -3.83
C PHE A 39 -0.91 -0.37 -3.02
N TYR A 40 0.03 -1.25 -2.63
CA TYR A 40 1.22 -0.85 -1.88
C TYR A 40 2.11 0.11 -2.67
N THR A 41 2.37 -0.18 -3.95
CA THR A 41 3.12 0.72 -4.84
C THR A 41 2.44 2.08 -4.98
N GLY A 42 1.10 2.11 -5.05
CA GLY A 42 0.34 3.36 -5.09
C GLY A 42 0.53 4.21 -3.83
N ARG A 43 0.46 3.60 -2.64
CA ARG A 43 0.73 4.28 -1.36
C ARG A 43 2.16 4.79 -1.27
N GLU A 44 3.11 3.97 -1.68
CA GLU A 44 4.51 4.34 -1.68
C GLU A 44 4.81 5.57 -2.54
N ARG A 45 4.24 5.64 -3.75
CA ARG A 45 4.38 6.82 -4.60
C ARG A 45 3.84 8.08 -3.94
N ILE A 46 2.69 8.00 -3.25
CA ILE A 46 2.15 9.14 -2.49
C ILE A 46 3.14 9.56 -1.40
N PHE A 47 3.70 8.61 -0.65
CA PHE A 47 4.67 8.91 0.41
C PHE A 47 5.98 9.50 -0.14
N GLN A 48 6.45 9.00 -1.29
CA GLN A 48 7.61 9.57 -1.98
C GLN A 48 7.33 11.02 -2.39
N THR A 49 6.18 11.32 -2.98
CA THR A 49 5.79 12.70 -3.30
C THR A 49 5.81 13.57 -2.05
N ILE A 50 5.17 13.15 -0.95
CA ILE A 50 5.20 13.88 0.32
C ILE A 50 6.64 14.09 0.81
N ALA A 51 7.49 13.07 0.73
CA ALA A 51 8.87 13.16 1.17
C ALA A 51 9.70 14.13 0.32
N THR A 52 9.49 14.15 -1.00
CA THR A 52 10.13 15.07 -1.94
C THR A 52 9.70 16.50 -1.68
N GLU A 53 8.39 16.77 -1.60
CA GLU A 53 7.88 18.13 -1.38
C GLU A 53 8.31 18.72 -0.04
N LEU A 54 8.51 17.88 0.98
CA LEU A 54 8.76 18.36 2.35
C LEU A 54 10.22 18.24 2.82
N ASN A 55 11.01 17.33 2.26
CA ASN A 55 12.41 17.11 2.67
C ASN A 55 13.40 17.18 1.49
N GLY A 56 12.93 17.56 0.30
CA GLY A 56 13.72 17.64 -0.92
C GLY A 56 13.94 16.30 -1.64
N ALA A 57 13.94 15.17 -0.93
CA ALA A 57 14.06 13.83 -1.52
C ALA A 57 13.51 12.70 -0.60
N PRO A 58 13.08 11.57 -1.18
CA PRO A 58 12.84 10.33 -0.43
C PRO A 58 14.15 9.76 0.14
N PRO A 59 14.08 8.81 1.11
CA PRO A 59 15.26 8.08 1.57
C PRO A 59 15.94 7.31 0.42
N GLU A 60 17.22 7.00 0.62
CA GLU A 60 18.03 6.19 -0.31
C GLU A 60 18.61 4.97 0.41
N GLY A 61 19.16 4.02 -0.35
CA GLY A 61 19.74 2.77 0.17
C GLY A 61 18.76 1.59 0.14
N PHE A 62 19.21 0.39 0.50
CA PHE A 62 18.42 -0.84 0.40
C PHE A 62 17.13 -0.83 1.26
N ASP A 63 17.16 -0.12 2.38
CA ASP A 63 16.07 -0.02 3.36
C ASP A 63 15.19 1.23 3.16
N TRP A 64 15.32 1.90 2.02
CA TRP A 64 14.65 3.20 1.78
C TRP A 64 13.14 3.14 1.96
N HIS A 65 12.52 2.02 1.55
CA HIS A 65 11.09 1.76 1.68
C HIS A 65 10.64 1.84 3.15
N HIS A 66 11.39 1.21 4.07
CA HIS A 66 11.07 1.19 5.50
C HIS A 66 11.21 2.59 6.11
N ARG A 67 12.34 3.25 5.82
CA ARG A 67 12.62 4.61 6.30
C ARG A 67 11.59 5.62 5.80
N LEU A 68 11.03 5.40 4.62
CA LEU A 68 9.96 6.24 4.08
C LEU A 68 8.70 6.11 4.95
N LEU A 69 8.31 4.90 5.31
CA LEU A 69 7.16 4.65 6.19
C LEU A 69 7.38 5.24 7.59
N GLU A 70 8.58 5.09 8.17
CA GLU A 70 8.94 5.70 9.45
C GLU A 70 8.76 7.22 9.40
N ARG A 71 9.27 7.88 8.34
CA ARG A 71 9.12 9.33 8.16
C ARG A 71 7.65 9.76 8.05
N MET A 72 6.79 8.95 7.45
CA MET A 72 5.35 9.23 7.37
C MET A 72 4.64 9.04 8.72
N GLY A 73 5.18 8.24 9.63
CA GLY A 73 4.65 8.03 10.97
C GLY A 73 5.15 9.02 12.04
N MET A 74 6.13 9.87 11.72
CA MET A 74 6.69 10.83 12.66
C MET A 74 5.91 12.15 12.64
N ASP A 75 5.42 12.56 13.81
CA ASP A 75 5.03 13.94 14.07
C ASP A 75 6.27 14.82 14.20
N ARG A 76 6.27 15.98 13.54
CA ARG A 76 7.37 16.97 13.57
C ARG A 76 6.98 18.30 14.21
N GLY A 77 5.82 18.34 14.88
CA GLY A 77 5.30 19.52 15.57
C GLY A 77 4.60 20.49 14.61
N ASP A 78 5.30 20.95 13.58
CA ASP A 78 4.73 21.77 12.50
C ASP A 78 3.98 20.94 11.45
N ARG A 79 4.21 19.63 11.45
CA ARG A 79 3.58 18.66 10.56
C ARG A 79 3.16 17.40 11.31
N PRO A 80 1.85 17.10 11.40
CA PRO A 80 1.38 15.86 12.02
C PRO A 80 1.81 14.65 11.19
N ALA A 81 1.85 13.48 11.84
CA ALA A 81 2.11 12.21 11.16
C ALA A 81 1.04 11.95 10.07
N VAL A 82 1.48 11.47 8.91
CA VAL A 82 0.62 11.06 7.79
C VAL A 82 0.01 9.69 8.06
N LEU A 83 0.78 8.81 8.71
CA LEU A 83 0.32 7.51 9.16
C LEU A 83 -0.07 7.58 10.63
N SER A 84 -1.27 7.08 10.95
CA SER A 84 -1.68 6.83 12.32
C SER A 84 -0.94 5.61 12.88
N SER A 85 -0.65 5.62 14.18
CA SER A 85 -0.27 4.39 14.88
C SER A 85 -1.44 3.39 14.83
N ILE A 86 -1.11 2.10 14.74
CA ILE A 86 -2.09 1.04 14.96
C ILE A 86 -2.22 0.96 16.50
N SER A 87 -3.30 1.52 17.05
CA SER A 87 -3.74 1.22 18.42
C SER A 87 -4.66 0.00 18.42
#